data_AF-A0A351YZX6-F1
#
_entry.id   AF-A0A351YZX6-F1
#
_cell.length_a   1.000
_cell.length_b   1.000
_cell.length_c   1.000
_cell.angle_alpha   90.00
_cell.angle_beta   90.00
_cell.angle_gamma   90.00
#
_symmetry.space_group_name_H-M   'P 1'
#
loop_
_entity.id
_entity.type
_entity.pdbx_description
1 polymer ?
#
loop_
_entity_poly.entity_id
_entity_poly.type
_entity_poly.pdbx_seq_one_letter_code
_entity_poly.pdbx_strand_id
1 'polypeptide(L)'
;MIVQKIISGLFGKSEEDKEALPSFPTLLEQIVSSMKLLLAKSGTMNDSWAEEKEQIARLVDEVEHMEETDGILAAKFEQDILGKITALSSACDCAIAGKKDADVKKALAALLSSVNQRVAVKNREDAE
;
A
#
# COMPACT_ATOMS: atom_id res chain seq x y z
N MET A 1 15.49 35.48 -1.54
CA MET A 1 16.93 35.48 -1.20
C MET A 1 17.17 34.37 -0.20
N ILE A 2 18.12 33.49 -0.48
CA ILE A 2 18.49 32.29 0.28
C ILE A 2 19.33 32.70 1.50
N VAL A 3 19.40 31.81 2.50
CA VAL A 3 20.48 31.61 3.49
C VAL A 3 20.33 32.37 4.83
N GLN A 4 20.60 31.63 5.93
CA GLN A 4 20.96 32.08 7.29
C GLN A 4 19.88 32.08 8.39
N LYS A 5 19.32 30.90 8.71
CA LYS A 5 18.93 30.58 10.11
C LYS A 5 19.38 29.17 10.53
N ILE A 6 20.62 28.85 10.17
CA ILE A 6 21.40 27.80 10.85
C ILE A 6 22.31 28.55 11.84
N ILE A 7 22.57 27.94 12.99
CA ILE A 7 23.49 28.34 14.05
C ILE A 7 22.90 29.34 15.07
N SER A 8 22.33 28.79 16.15
CA SER A 8 22.69 29.10 17.54
C SER A 8 21.61 28.59 18.50
N GLY A 9 21.80 27.36 18.95
CA GLY A 9 20.98 26.72 19.98
C GLY A 9 21.79 25.64 20.69
N LEU A 10 23.07 25.92 20.98
CA LEU A 10 23.91 25.21 21.93
C LEU A 10 23.27 25.33 23.31
N PHE A 11 22.76 24.24 23.88
CA PHE A 11 22.96 23.87 25.28
C PHE A 11 22.68 22.36 25.41
N GLY A 12 23.70 21.64 25.88
CA GLY A 12 23.76 20.18 25.89
C GLY A 12 22.55 19.51 26.53
N LYS A 13 21.97 18.57 25.80
CA LYS A 13 21.21 17.46 26.37
C LYS A 13 22.06 16.21 26.26
N SER A 14 22.06 15.45 27.35
CA SER A 14 22.72 14.15 27.53
C SER A 14 22.48 13.21 26.35
N GLU A 15 23.47 12.37 26.05
CA GLU A 15 23.41 11.34 24.98
C GLU A 15 22.29 10.28 25.15
N GLU A 16 21.44 10.40 26.18
CA GLU A 16 20.32 9.49 26.44
C GLU A 16 18.98 9.94 25.84
N ASP A 17 18.86 11.17 25.35
CA ASP A 17 17.67 11.68 24.64
C ASP A 17 17.89 11.69 23.12
N LYS A 18 18.28 10.55 22.53
CA LYS A 18 17.92 10.29 21.14
C LYS A 18 16.42 10.08 21.12
N GLU A 19 15.68 11.20 21.13
CA GLU A 19 14.28 11.28 20.79
C GLU A 19 14.04 10.28 19.67
N ALA A 20 13.19 9.28 19.93
CA ALA A 20 12.77 8.31 18.95
C ALA A 20 12.27 9.09 17.73
N LEU A 21 13.13 9.21 16.72
CA LEU A 21 12.77 9.82 15.45
C LEU A 21 11.49 9.10 15.01
N PRO A 22 10.44 9.82 14.60
CA PRO A 22 9.21 9.18 14.16
C PRO A 22 9.59 8.15 13.08
N SER A 23 9.35 6.87 13.35
CA SER A 23 9.63 5.82 12.38
C SER A 23 8.67 6.01 11.22
N PHE A 24 9.21 6.26 10.03
CA PHE A 24 8.40 6.28 8.83
C PHE A 24 7.84 4.87 8.61
N PRO A 25 6.53 4.73 8.30
CA PRO A 25 5.94 3.42 8.09
C PRO A 25 6.59 2.74 6.89
N THR A 26 6.82 1.43 6.99
CA THR A 26 7.39 0.65 5.89
C THR A 26 6.43 0.63 4.69
N LEU A 27 6.93 0.31 3.50
CA LEU A 27 6.06 0.23 2.31
C LEU A 27 4.96 -0.82 2.50
N LEU A 28 5.26 -1.91 3.18
CA LEU A 28 4.29 -2.95 3.50
C LEU A 28 3.20 -2.45 4.45
N GLU A 29 3.55 -1.73 5.52
CA GLU A 29 2.57 -1.10 6.41
C GLU A 29 1.66 -0.11 5.67
N GLN A 30 2.23 0.65 4.72
CA GLN A 30 1.46 1.55 3.85
C GLN A 30 0.52 0.78 2.93
N ILE A 31 0.95 -0.35 2.36
CA ILE A 31 0.11 -1.23 1.54
C ILE A 31 -1.07 -1.76 2.36
N VAL A 32 -0.81 -2.31 3.54
CA VAL A 32 -1.86 -2.86 4.43
C VAL A 32 -2.88 -1.77 4.79
N SER A 33 -2.40 -0.59 5.20
CA SER A 33 -3.27 0.55 5.51
C SER A 33 -4.12 0.97 4.29
N SER A 34 -3.50 1.05 3.11
CA SER A 34 -4.18 1.44 1.87
C SER A 34 -5.20 0.39 1.43
N MET A 35 -4.92 -0.90 1.60
CA MET A 35 -5.86 -1.98 1.31
C MET A 35 -7.06 -1.97 2.25
N LYS A 36 -6.88 -1.66 3.54
CA LYS A 36 -7.99 -1.48 4.49
C LYS A 36 -8.90 -0.32 4.09
N LEU A 37 -8.31 0.80 3.66
CA LEU A 37 -9.08 1.94 3.13
C LEU A 37 -9.82 1.56 1.84
N LEU A 38 -9.19 0.79 0.95
CA LEU A 38 -9.83 0.30 -0.26
C LEU A 38 -10.99 -0.65 0.05
N LEU A 39 -10.85 -1.54 1.03
CA LEU A 39 -11.92 -2.43 1.49
C LEU A 39 -13.12 -1.64 2.03
N ALA A 40 -12.85 -0.62 2.87
CA ALA A 40 -13.90 0.26 3.36
C ALA A 40 -14.62 0.98 2.20
N LYS A 41 -13.86 1.44 1.20
CA LYS A 41 -14.41 2.05 -0.01
C LYS A 41 -15.25 1.07 -0.83
N SER A 42 -14.74 -0.14 -1.10
CA SER A 42 -15.45 -1.14 -1.90
C SER A 42 -16.77 -1.56 -1.27
N GLY A 43 -16.86 -1.55 0.07
CA GLY A 43 -18.11 -1.75 0.81
C GLY A 43 -19.24 -0.78 0.45
N THR A 44 -18.92 0.41 -0.08
CA THR A 44 -19.91 1.42 -0.51
C THR A 44 -20.41 1.22 -1.94
N MET A 45 -19.78 0.34 -2.72
CA MET A 45 -20.26 0.00 -4.06
C MET A 45 -21.60 -0.74 -3.97
N ASN A 46 -22.40 -0.75 -5.03
CA ASN A 46 -23.66 -1.52 -5.07
C ASN A 46 -23.40 -3.04 -5.24
N ASP A 47 -24.47 -3.84 -5.29
CA ASP A 47 -24.39 -5.31 -5.32
C ASP A 47 -23.97 -5.90 -6.67
N SER A 48 -23.92 -5.11 -7.75
CA SER A 48 -23.40 -5.62 -9.03
C SER A 48 -21.89 -5.92 -8.99
N TRP A 49 -21.23 -5.51 -7.91
CA TRP A 49 -19.79 -5.68 -7.68
C TRP A 49 -19.47 -6.62 -6.51
N ALA A 50 -20.40 -7.52 -6.16
CA ALA A 50 -20.25 -8.41 -5.01
C ALA A 50 -19.00 -9.29 -5.10
N GLU A 51 -18.68 -9.80 -6.29
CA GLU A 51 -17.50 -10.63 -6.53
C GLU A 51 -16.20 -9.85 -6.29
N GLU A 52 -16.12 -8.62 -6.79
CA GLU A 52 -14.95 -7.76 -6.62
C GLU A 52 -14.78 -7.33 -5.16
N LYS A 53 -15.86 -7.07 -4.44
CA LYS A 53 -15.82 -6.80 -3.00
C LYS A 53 -15.23 -7.98 -2.24
N GLU A 54 -15.64 -9.20 -2.57
CA GLU A 54 -15.13 -10.42 -1.95
C GLU A 54 -13.64 -10.62 -2.27
N GLN A 55 -13.24 -10.44 -3.53
CA GLN A 55 -11.84 -10.52 -3.94
C GLN A 55 -10.96 -9.46 -3.25
N ILE A 56 -11.44 -8.22 -3.10
CA ILE A 56 -10.74 -7.17 -2.35
C ILE A 56 -10.57 -7.57 -0.88
N ALA A 57 -11.60 -8.15 -0.26
CA ALA A 57 -11.53 -8.61 1.13
C ALA A 57 -10.49 -9.73 1.31
N ARG A 58 -10.45 -10.71 0.41
CA ARG A 58 -9.43 -11.77 0.42
C ARG A 58 -8.03 -11.19 0.23
N LEU A 59 -7.89 -10.20 -0.66
CA LEU A 59 -6.60 -9.57 -0.92
C LEU A 59 -6.07 -8.77 0.29
N VAL A 60 -6.96 -8.18 1.09
CA VAL A 60 -6.57 -7.53 2.36
C VAL A 60 -5.93 -8.55 3.30
N ASP A 61 -6.57 -9.71 3.46
CA ASP A 61 -6.06 -10.80 4.28
C ASP A 61 -4.70 -11.29 3.77
N GLU A 62 -4.54 -11.46 2.46
CA GLU A 62 -3.24 -11.82 1.86
C GLU A 62 -2.14 -10.80 2.16
N VAL A 63 -2.41 -9.49 1.99
CA VAL A 63 -1.37 -8.47 2.24
C VAL A 63 -1.06 -8.28 3.72
N GLU A 64 -2.00 -8.56 4.63
CA GLU A 64 -1.76 -8.52 6.08
C GLU A 64 -0.80 -9.60 6.55
N HIS A 65 -0.74 -10.72 5.83
CA HIS A 65 0.14 -11.85 6.13
C HIS A 65 1.42 -11.86 5.28
N MET A 66 1.62 -10.85 4.43
CA MET A 66 2.88 -10.71 3.70
C MET A 66 4.03 -10.41 4.65
N GLU A 67 5.18 -11.02 4.41
CA GLU A 67 6.40 -10.75 5.17
C GLU A 67 7.22 -9.63 4.53
N GLU A 68 7.93 -8.89 5.36
CA GLU A 68 8.97 -7.97 4.87
C GLU A 68 10.01 -8.75 4.07
N THR A 69 10.49 -8.12 3.00
CA THR A 69 11.49 -8.74 2.12
C THR A 69 12.44 -7.65 1.67
N ASP A 70 13.70 -7.87 1.97
CA ASP A 70 14.75 -6.91 1.65
C ASP A 70 15.14 -7.05 0.18
N GLY A 71 15.23 -5.92 -0.52
CA GLY A 71 15.76 -5.91 -1.89
C GLY A 71 15.03 -4.98 -2.83
N ILE A 72 15.75 -4.55 -3.85
CA ILE A 72 15.25 -3.57 -4.84
C ILE A 72 14.03 -4.13 -5.59
N LEU A 73 14.00 -5.44 -5.85
CA LEU A 73 12.88 -6.05 -6.57
C LEU A 73 11.61 -6.11 -5.73
N ALA A 74 11.72 -6.49 -4.45
CA ALA A 74 10.61 -6.46 -3.49
C ALA A 74 10.04 -5.05 -3.34
N ALA A 75 10.91 -4.06 -3.09
CA ALA A 75 10.53 -2.65 -2.97
C ALA A 75 9.85 -2.11 -4.24
N LYS A 76 10.34 -2.51 -5.43
CA LYS A 76 9.72 -2.13 -6.70
C LYS A 76 8.29 -2.67 -6.81
N PHE A 77 8.08 -3.95 -6.49
CA PHE A 77 6.73 -4.51 -6.51
C PHE A 77 5.81 -3.87 -5.49
N GLU A 78 6.31 -3.54 -4.30
CA GLU A 78 5.53 -2.84 -3.27
C GLU A 78 5.08 -1.43 -3.72
N GLN A 79 5.97 -0.66 -4.35
CA GLN A 79 5.58 0.61 -4.99
C GLN A 79 4.54 0.41 -6.10
N ASP A 80 4.73 -0.62 -6.92
CA ASP A 80 3.80 -1.00 -7.98
C ASP A 80 2.42 -1.40 -7.43
N ILE A 81 2.37 -2.05 -6.27
CA ILE A 81 1.15 -2.40 -5.54
C ILE A 81 0.44 -1.12 -5.08
N LEU A 82 1.15 -0.19 -4.43
CA LEU A 82 0.57 1.10 -3.99
C LEU A 82 -0.05 1.89 -5.16
N GLY A 83 0.64 1.93 -6.31
CA GLY A 83 0.11 2.55 -7.53
C GLY A 83 -1.17 1.87 -8.01
N LYS A 84 -1.23 0.54 -7.98
CA LYS A 84 -2.41 -0.23 -8.40
C LYS A 84 -3.57 -0.14 -7.41
N ILE A 85 -3.31 -0.03 -6.11
CA ILE A 85 -4.34 0.27 -5.10
C ILE A 85 -4.99 1.62 -5.41
N THR A 86 -4.17 2.63 -5.75
CA THR A 86 -4.67 3.96 -6.12
C THR A 86 -5.55 3.91 -7.37
N ALA A 87 -5.13 3.18 -8.40
CA ALA A 87 -5.91 3.00 -9.63
C ALA A 87 -7.24 2.27 -9.37
N LEU A 88 -7.23 1.21 -8.56
CA LEU A 88 -8.43 0.48 -8.18
C LEU A 88 -9.38 1.34 -7.32
N SER A 89 -8.85 2.11 -6.39
CA SER A 89 -9.62 3.07 -5.58
C SER A 89 -10.37 4.09 -6.46
N SER A 90 -9.71 4.60 -7.51
CA SER A 90 -10.33 5.50 -8.50
C SER A 90 -11.40 4.80 -9.35
N ALA A 91 -11.18 3.53 -9.71
CA ALA A 91 -12.18 2.72 -10.40
C ALA A 91 -13.41 2.46 -9.50
N CYS A 92 -13.21 2.23 -8.21
CA CYS A 92 -14.30 2.13 -7.22
C CYS A 92 -15.10 3.43 -7.14
N ASP A 93 -14.45 4.61 -7.16
CA ASP A 93 -15.15 5.90 -7.18
C ASP A 93 -16.06 6.03 -8.41
N CYS A 94 -15.59 5.60 -9.58
CA CYS A 94 -16.40 5.55 -10.80
C CYS A 94 -17.62 4.61 -10.66
N ALA A 95 -17.41 3.42 -10.06
CA ALA A 95 -18.47 2.44 -9.82
C ALA A 95 -19.51 2.95 -8.82
N ILE A 96 -19.08 3.62 -7.74
CA ILE A 96 -19.95 4.27 -6.73
C ILE A 96 -20.79 5.37 -7.39
N ALA A 97 -20.20 6.13 -8.32
CA ALA A 97 -20.91 7.11 -9.12
C ALA A 97 -21.89 6.50 -10.16
N GLY A 98 -22.03 5.17 -10.20
CA GLY A 98 -23.00 4.47 -11.06
C GLY A 98 -22.52 4.24 -12.49
N LYS A 99 -21.23 4.43 -12.78
CA LYS A 99 -20.67 4.17 -14.12
C LYS A 99 -20.59 2.66 -14.37
N LYS A 100 -21.30 2.19 -15.39
CA LYS A 100 -21.38 0.75 -15.74
C LYS A 100 -20.09 0.19 -16.36
N ASP A 101 -19.25 1.07 -16.87
CA ASP A 101 -17.95 0.79 -17.51
C ASP A 101 -16.77 1.08 -16.58
N ALA A 102 -16.99 1.12 -15.26
CA ALA A 102 -15.90 1.28 -14.32
C ALA A 102 -14.87 0.15 -14.47
N ASP A 103 -13.59 0.50 -14.63
CA ASP A 103 -12.46 -0.41 -14.86
C ASP A 103 -12.09 -1.30 -13.65
N VAL A 104 -13.02 -1.51 -12.71
CA VAL A 104 -12.79 -2.18 -11.41
C VAL A 104 -12.18 -3.57 -11.61
N LYS A 105 -12.78 -4.41 -12.46
CA LYS A 105 -12.29 -5.77 -12.75
C LYS A 105 -10.85 -5.77 -13.26
N LYS A 106 -10.55 -4.85 -14.18
CA LYS A 106 -9.23 -4.73 -14.81
C LYS A 106 -8.19 -4.25 -13.80
N ALA A 107 -8.53 -3.22 -13.02
CA ALA A 107 -7.66 -2.68 -11.98
C ALA A 107 -7.39 -3.71 -10.87
N LEU A 108 -8.41 -4.48 -10.48
CA LEU A 108 -8.31 -5.56 -9.50
C LEU A 108 -7.43 -6.70 -9.99
N ALA A 109 -7.61 -7.18 -11.22
CA ALA A 109 -6.74 -8.19 -11.81
C ALA A 109 -5.27 -7.75 -11.88
N ALA A 110 -5.03 -6.47 -12.19
CA ALA A 110 -3.68 -5.92 -12.19
C ALA A 110 -3.06 -5.90 -10.78
N LEU A 111 -3.82 -5.50 -9.77
CA LEU A 111 -3.37 -5.49 -8.38
C LEU A 111 -3.05 -6.91 -7.89
N LEU A 112 -3.96 -7.86 -8.12
CA LEU A 112 -3.76 -9.29 -7.81
C LEU A 112 -2.46 -9.83 -8.42
N SER A 113 -2.20 -9.51 -9.68
CA SER A 113 -0.97 -9.92 -10.37
C SER A 113 0.29 -9.40 -9.65
N SER A 114 0.31 -8.13 -9.22
CA SER A 114 1.46 -7.57 -8.52
C SER A 114 1.65 -8.10 -7.11
N VAL A 115 0.56 -8.36 -6.37
CA VAL A 115 0.66 -9.04 -5.06
C VAL A 115 1.25 -10.43 -5.24
N ASN A 116 0.74 -11.23 -6.18
CA ASN A 116 1.28 -12.55 -6.48
C ASN A 116 2.76 -12.53 -6.88
N GLN A 117 3.17 -11.54 -7.68
CA GLN A 117 4.57 -11.36 -8.06
C GLN A 117 5.44 -11.03 -6.85
N ARG A 118 4.97 -10.19 -5.94
CA ARG A 118 5.71 -9.82 -4.72
C ARG A 118 5.86 -11.02 -3.76
N VAL A 119 4.81 -11.82 -3.59
CA VAL A 119 4.86 -13.07 -2.82
C VAL A 119 5.84 -14.06 -3.45
N ALA A 120 5.84 -14.18 -4.78
CA ALA A 120 6.77 -15.06 -5.49
C ALA A 120 8.25 -14.64 -5.33
N VAL A 121 8.54 -13.35 -5.13
CA VAL A 121 9.91 -12.90 -4.81
C VAL A 121 10.35 -13.44 -3.45
N LYS A 122 9.52 -13.27 -2.42
CA LYS A 122 9.83 -13.77 -1.06
C LYS A 122 10.04 -15.29 -1.05
N ASN A 123 9.13 -16.04 -1.68
CA ASN A 123 9.25 -17.50 -1.76
C ASN A 123 10.53 -17.99 -2.46
N ARG A 124 11.12 -17.19 -3.36
CA ARG A 124 12.40 -17.53 -4.00
C ARG A 124 13.57 -17.26 -3.08
N GLU A 125 13.56 -16.15 -2.36
CA GLU A 125 14.60 -15.83 -1.39
C GLU A 125 14.62 -16.83 -0.23
N ASP A 126 13.47 -17.33 0.22
CA ASP A 126 13.39 -18.36 1.28
C ASP A 126 13.89 -19.75 0.83
N ALA A 127 14.03 -19.97 -0.48
CA ALA A 127 14.48 -21.24 -1.04
C ALA A 127 16.00 -21.28 -1.33
N GLU A 128 16.70 -20.14 -1.23
CA GLU A 128 18.14 -19.98 -1.44
C GLU A 128 18.92 -20.06 -0.12
#